data_AF-A0A1B6GKK4-F1
#
_entry.id   AF-A0A1B6GKK4-F1
#
_cell.length_a   1.000
_cell.length_b   1.000
_cell.length_c   1.000
_cell.angle_alpha   90.00
_cell.angle_beta   90.00
_cell.angle_gamma   90.00
#
_symmetry.space_group_name_H-M   'P 1'
#
loop_
_entity.id
_entity.type
_entity.pdbx_description
1 polymer ?
#
loop_
_entity_poly.entity_id
_entity_poly.type
_entity_poly.pdbx_seq_one_letter_code
_entity_poly.pdbx_strand_id
1 'polypeptide(L)'
;LEDMRSLDRSRIGLSISEHHIVGVADYLVAHTLLRAHAKAYRLYQREFKPKYNGSVFISLNSRFFYPLSTSLEDKQATSRIAQFEVGLFAHPIFSKEGDYPRIVRERIDYLSKKEGRDSSRLPRFTKEEIEEIRGSSDIFGLNHYTSAVVSNFDGYEETELSWVRDAGVTLSDDPSWASGNTTMFKMVPEGMKGILDYIRIMYNNPPVFITENGISSNSGLEDDDRIKYYSDYLFNLLLAYRGNNKCNVIGYTAWSIIDNFEWSRGYTERFGLYWVDFNDPARPRRKKKSAEYFKDLLTTRLIPIVPFVVKEDYHLKNKTDHKNEIDTTKMSEKQKKLLEEYKKYVNGND
;
A
#
# COMPACT_ATOMS: atom_id res chain seq x y z
N LEU A 1 -1.97 -19.64 -29.97
CA LEU A 1 -1.66 -20.02 -28.57
C LEU A 1 -0.93 -21.38 -28.49
N GLU A 2 -1.01 -22.24 -29.49
CA GLU A 2 -0.21 -23.49 -29.54
C GLU A 2 1.24 -23.29 -30.05
N ASP A 3 1.51 -22.24 -30.82
CA ASP A 3 2.84 -21.96 -31.39
C ASP A 3 3.89 -21.36 -30.44
N MET A 4 3.53 -20.98 -29.20
CA MET A 4 4.53 -20.53 -28.21
C MET A 4 5.20 -21.69 -27.44
N ARG A 5 4.79 -22.94 -27.70
CA ARG A 5 5.38 -24.12 -27.06
C ARG A 5 6.60 -24.68 -27.80
N SER A 6 6.93 -24.18 -29.00
CA SER A 6 8.02 -24.67 -29.84
C SER A 6 9.33 -23.89 -29.71
N LEU A 7 9.40 -22.87 -28.85
CA LEU A 7 10.66 -22.21 -28.53
C LEU A 7 11.55 -23.14 -27.72
N ASP A 8 12.55 -23.70 -28.41
CA ASP A 8 13.64 -24.49 -27.87
C ASP A 8 14.35 -23.73 -26.73
N ARG A 9 13.97 -24.08 -25.49
CA ARG A 9 14.42 -23.44 -24.24
C ARG A 9 15.93 -23.62 -24.00
N SER A 10 16.60 -24.51 -24.75
CA SER A 10 18.04 -24.73 -24.66
C SER A 10 18.87 -23.60 -25.27
N ARG A 11 18.29 -22.79 -26.17
CA ARG A 11 18.99 -21.67 -26.82
C ARG A 11 19.06 -20.38 -25.98
N ILE A 12 18.33 -20.31 -24.87
CA ILE A 12 18.27 -19.11 -23.99
C ILE A 12 19.05 -19.33 -22.68
N GLY A 13 19.73 -20.46 -22.50
CA GLY A 13 20.52 -20.72 -21.28
C GLY A 13 19.72 -20.71 -19.97
N LEU A 14 18.39 -20.81 -20.03
CA LEU A 14 17.50 -20.85 -18.87
C LEU A 14 17.03 -22.29 -18.64
N SER A 15 17.97 -23.15 -18.24
CA SER A 15 17.65 -24.34 -17.47
C SER A 15 17.67 -23.95 -15.99
N ILE A 16 16.59 -23.33 -15.54
CA ILE A 16 16.40 -23.01 -14.12
C ILE A 16 15.03 -23.56 -13.76
N SER A 17 14.99 -24.57 -12.88
CA SER A 17 13.73 -25.07 -12.35
C SER A 17 12.99 -23.92 -11.66
N GLU A 18 11.66 -23.89 -11.77
CA GLU A 18 10.78 -22.78 -11.32
C GLU A 18 10.98 -22.37 -9.85
N HIS A 19 11.62 -23.21 -9.04
CA HIS A 19 11.91 -22.97 -7.62
C HIS A 19 13.19 -22.15 -7.35
N HIS A 20 14.06 -21.91 -8.35
CA HIS A 20 15.36 -21.24 -8.15
C HIS A 20 15.38 -19.74 -8.52
N ILE A 21 14.24 -19.16 -8.87
CA ILE A 21 14.16 -17.77 -9.37
C ILE A 21 13.72 -16.79 -8.26
N VAL A 22 12.85 -17.24 -7.35
CA VAL A 22 12.31 -16.42 -6.24
C VAL A 22 13.43 -16.14 -5.22
N GLY A 23 13.52 -14.89 -4.74
CA GLY A 23 14.59 -14.46 -3.85
C GLY A 23 15.96 -14.29 -4.53
N VAL A 24 16.05 -14.43 -5.87
CA VAL A 24 17.24 -14.08 -6.67
C VAL A 24 16.86 -13.08 -7.76
N ALA A 25 15.96 -13.45 -8.66
CA ALA A 25 15.53 -12.58 -9.76
C ALA A 25 14.77 -11.36 -9.26
N ASP A 26 14.02 -11.48 -8.15
CA ASP A 26 13.31 -10.36 -7.53
C ASP A 26 14.28 -9.21 -7.19
N TYR A 27 15.45 -9.55 -6.65
CA TYR A 27 16.49 -8.56 -6.32
C TYR A 27 17.18 -8.00 -7.56
N LEU A 28 17.40 -8.81 -8.60
CA LEU A 28 17.90 -8.33 -9.89
C LEU A 28 16.92 -7.36 -10.57
N VAL A 29 15.62 -7.65 -10.50
CA VAL A 29 14.55 -6.79 -11.01
C VAL A 29 14.51 -5.50 -10.22
N ALA A 30 14.50 -5.55 -8.88
CA ALA A 30 14.52 -4.35 -8.04
C ALA A 30 15.73 -3.46 -8.34
N HIS A 31 16.91 -4.06 -8.47
CA HIS A 31 18.15 -3.36 -8.82
C HIS A 31 18.08 -2.68 -10.20
N THR A 32 17.54 -3.39 -11.19
CA THR A 32 17.37 -2.87 -12.55
C THR A 32 16.36 -1.73 -12.61
N LEU A 33 15.22 -1.87 -11.92
CA LEU A 33 14.17 -0.86 -11.87
C LEU A 33 14.66 0.43 -11.22
N LEU A 34 15.43 0.36 -10.14
CA LEU A 34 15.99 1.53 -9.46
C LEU A 34 16.95 2.32 -10.38
N ARG A 35 17.84 1.62 -11.08
CA ARG A 35 18.75 2.24 -12.06
C ARG A 35 17.99 2.85 -13.24
N ALA A 36 16.98 2.15 -13.75
CA ALA A 36 16.15 2.64 -14.85
C ALA A 36 15.36 3.89 -14.45
N HIS A 37 14.74 3.88 -13.27
CA HIS A 37 14.02 5.03 -12.71
C HIS A 37 14.95 6.24 -12.55
N ALA A 38 16.13 6.04 -11.96
CA ALA A 38 17.10 7.11 -11.78
C ALA A 38 17.53 7.73 -13.12
N LYS A 39 17.84 6.90 -14.13
CA LYS A 39 18.21 7.39 -15.47
C LYS A 39 17.08 8.20 -16.12
N ALA A 40 15.84 7.74 -16.01
CA ALA A 40 14.68 8.47 -16.52
C ALA A 40 14.48 9.81 -15.80
N TYR A 41 14.60 9.82 -14.46
CA TYR A 41 14.51 11.05 -13.67
C TYR A 41 15.63 12.03 -14.02
N ARG A 42 16.89 11.58 -14.10
CA ARG A 42 18.03 12.44 -14.45
C ARG A 42 17.93 12.99 -15.87
N LEU A 43 17.41 12.20 -16.81
CA LEU A 43 17.09 12.70 -18.15
C LEU A 43 16.05 13.82 -18.09
N TYR A 44 14.94 13.61 -17.37
CA TYR A 44 13.93 14.65 -17.19
C TYR A 44 14.50 15.91 -16.52
N GLN A 45 15.26 15.72 -15.46
CA GLN A 45 15.90 16.80 -14.70
C GLN A 45 16.78 17.69 -15.57
N ARG A 46 17.60 17.11 -16.45
CA ARG A 46 18.51 17.87 -17.31
C ARG A 46 17.83 18.50 -18.52
N GLU A 47 17.02 17.72 -19.24
CA GLU A 47 16.55 18.12 -20.59
C GLU A 47 15.17 18.82 -20.54
N PHE A 48 14.33 18.47 -19.56
CA PHE A 48 12.90 18.79 -19.61
C PHE A 48 12.41 19.64 -18.43
N LYS A 49 13.02 19.50 -17.25
CA LYS A 49 12.68 20.30 -16.06
C LYS A 49 12.82 21.81 -16.28
N PRO A 50 13.87 22.35 -16.94
CA PRO A 50 13.97 23.79 -17.19
C PRO A 50 12.85 24.35 -18.08
N LYS A 51 12.28 23.50 -18.97
CA LYS A 51 11.24 23.90 -19.92
C LYS A 51 9.84 23.76 -19.35
N TYR A 52 9.56 22.66 -18.67
CA TYR A 52 8.18 22.30 -18.26
C TYR A 52 7.94 22.42 -16.76
N ASN A 53 8.99 22.42 -15.94
CA ASN A 53 8.92 22.49 -14.48
C ASN A 53 7.93 21.49 -13.84
N GLY A 54 7.69 20.35 -14.49
CA GLY A 54 6.81 19.29 -13.98
C GLY A 54 7.51 18.40 -12.97
N SER A 55 6.76 17.52 -12.30
CA SER A 55 7.31 16.58 -11.31
C SER A 55 7.43 15.17 -11.87
N VAL A 56 8.52 14.48 -11.55
CA VAL A 56 8.70 13.04 -11.84
C VAL A 56 8.85 12.30 -10.54
N PHE A 57 8.11 11.19 -10.40
CA PHE A 57 8.15 10.37 -9.20
C PHE A 57 7.86 8.90 -9.48
N ILE A 58 8.07 8.07 -8.47
CA ILE A 58 7.77 6.63 -8.47
C ILE A 58 6.65 6.31 -7.49
N SER A 59 5.78 5.36 -7.86
CA SER A 59 4.75 4.80 -6.98
C SER A 59 5.25 3.49 -6.36
N LEU A 60 5.26 3.45 -5.03
CA LEU A 60 5.69 2.30 -4.25
C LEU A 60 4.48 1.71 -3.51
N ASN A 61 4.31 0.40 -3.64
CA ASN A 61 3.35 -0.34 -2.85
C ASN A 61 3.91 -0.64 -1.46
N SER A 62 3.11 -0.44 -0.41
CA SER A 62 3.46 -0.87 0.95
C SER A 62 2.22 -1.19 1.77
N ARG A 63 2.33 -2.26 2.55
CA ARG A 63 1.48 -2.49 3.72
C ARG A 63 1.99 -1.69 4.91
N PHE A 64 1.16 -1.57 5.93
CA PHE A 64 1.63 -1.26 7.27
C PHE A 64 1.70 -2.56 8.09
N PHE A 65 2.65 -2.64 9.01
CA PHE A 65 2.98 -3.88 9.70
C PHE A 65 2.75 -3.75 11.20
N TYR A 66 1.90 -4.61 11.73
CA TYR A 66 1.63 -4.72 13.17
C TYR A 66 2.38 -5.92 13.75
N PRO A 67 2.99 -5.82 14.93
CA PRO A 67 3.65 -6.96 15.55
C PRO A 67 2.58 -7.92 16.12
N LEU A 68 2.81 -9.23 16.01
CA LEU A 68 1.91 -10.25 16.55
C LEU A 68 1.79 -10.15 18.07
N SER A 69 2.88 -9.79 18.75
CA SER A 69 2.92 -9.63 20.21
C SER A 69 3.68 -8.37 20.63
N THR A 70 3.72 -8.12 21.94
CA THR A 70 4.48 -7.01 22.52
C THR A 70 5.98 -7.28 22.66
N SER A 71 6.43 -8.48 22.26
CA SER A 71 7.84 -8.91 22.30
C SER A 71 8.74 -7.95 21.51
N LEU A 72 10.02 -7.89 21.89
CA LEU A 72 10.98 -7.06 21.17
C LEU A 72 11.25 -7.65 19.77
N GLU A 73 11.25 -8.97 19.68
CA GLU A 73 11.51 -9.76 18.49
C GLU A 73 10.47 -9.46 17.40
N ASP A 74 9.17 -9.46 17.73
CA ASP A 74 8.11 -9.15 16.77
C ASP A 74 8.13 -7.67 16.34
N LYS A 75 8.48 -6.76 17.24
CA LYS A 75 8.65 -5.33 16.91
C LYS A 75 9.86 -5.07 16.00
N GLN A 76 10.95 -5.81 16.19
CA GLN A 76 12.09 -5.75 15.29
C GLN A 76 11.75 -6.39 13.93
N ALA A 77 10.97 -7.47 13.94
CA ALA A 77 10.46 -8.11 12.73
C ALA A 77 9.61 -7.16 11.87
N THR A 78 8.69 -6.37 12.46
CA THR A 78 7.90 -5.38 11.71
C THR A 78 8.78 -4.31 11.06
N SER A 79 9.77 -3.80 11.79
CA SER A 79 10.73 -2.82 11.26
C SER A 79 11.55 -3.41 10.12
N ARG A 80 11.95 -4.67 10.25
CA ARG A 80 12.73 -5.40 9.25
C ARG A 80 11.93 -5.66 7.98
N ILE A 81 10.72 -6.21 8.06
CA ILE A 81 9.91 -6.46 6.87
C ILE A 81 9.52 -5.17 6.15
N ALA A 82 9.30 -4.06 6.86
CA ALA A 82 9.10 -2.75 6.23
C ALA A 82 10.31 -2.33 5.38
N GLN A 83 11.54 -2.63 5.82
CA GLN A 83 12.74 -2.38 5.01
C GLN A 83 12.83 -3.31 3.79
N PHE A 84 12.36 -4.55 3.89
CA PHE A 84 12.35 -5.49 2.77
C PHE A 84 11.25 -5.21 1.74
N GLU A 85 10.11 -4.63 2.14
CA GLU A 85 9.00 -4.29 1.24
C GLU A 85 9.18 -2.87 0.66
N VAL A 86 8.89 -1.82 1.43
CA VAL A 86 8.99 -0.44 0.94
C VAL A 86 10.41 0.08 0.95
N GLY A 87 11.20 -0.24 1.97
CA GLY A 87 12.56 0.27 2.13
C GLY A 87 13.52 -0.18 1.01
N LEU A 88 13.29 -1.35 0.42
CA LEU A 88 14.10 -1.90 -0.67
C LEU A 88 14.16 -0.93 -1.87
N PHE A 89 13.06 -0.23 -2.12
CA PHE A 89 12.94 0.76 -3.19
C PHE A 89 13.05 2.20 -2.68
N ALA A 90 12.47 2.50 -1.51
CA ALA A 90 12.42 3.85 -0.98
C ALA A 90 13.76 4.31 -0.41
N HIS A 91 14.53 3.45 0.26
CA HIS A 91 15.78 3.86 0.88
C HIS A 91 16.84 4.33 -0.14
N PRO A 92 17.07 3.64 -1.28
CA PRO A 92 17.99 4.14 -2.31
C PRO A 92 17.65 5.55 -2.83
N ILE A 93 16.36 5.89 -2.89
CA ILE A 93 15.86 7.14 -3.49
C ILE A 93 15.73 8.25 -2.45
N PHE A 94 15.14 7.98 -1.28
CA PHE A 94 14.67 9.02 -0.35
C PHE A 94 15.50 9.13 0.94
N SER A 95 16.38 8.17 1.24
CA SER A 95 17.27 8.31 2.40
C SER A 95 18.38 9.33 2.12
N LYS A 96 19.04 9.82 3.17
CA LYS A 96 20.20 10.71 3.02
C LYS A 96 21.42 9.92 2.52
N GLU A 97 21.51 8.67 2.93
CA GLU A 97 22.61 7.76 2.66
C GLU A 97 22.57 7.21 1.23
N GLY A 98 21.38 7.04 0.65
CA GLY A 98 21.19 6.24 -0.56
C GLY A 98 21.39 4.75 -0.29
N ASP A 99 21.66 3.97 -1.35
CA ASP A 99 21.87 2.51 -1.32
C ASP A 99 20.70 1.73 -0.67
N TYR A 100 20.77 0.40 -0.69
CA TYR A 100 19.82 -0.46 -0.01
C TYR A 100 19.90 -0.31 1.52
N PRO A 101 18.81 -0.56 2.25
CA PRO A 101 18.84 -0.57 3.72
C PRO A 101 19.89 -1.55 4.25
N ARG A 102 20.70 -1.11 5.21
CA ARG A 102 21.80 -1.91 5.77
C ARG A 102 21.35 -3.30 6.23
N ILE A 103 20.21 -3.38 6.93
CA ILE A 103 19.66 -4.66 7.43
C ILE A 103 19.26 -5.63 6.32
N VAL A 104 18.76 -5.11 5.19
CA VAL A 104 18.42 -5.92 4.01
C VAL A 104 19.69 -6.51 3.41
N ARG A 105 20.71 -5.65 3.22
CA ARG A 105 22.02 -6.04 2.71
C ARG A 105 22.68 -7.11 3.58
N GLU A 106 22.85 -6.83 4.87
CA GLU A 106 23.56 -7.71 5.81
C GLU A 106 22.90 -9.10 5.89
N ARG A 107 21.57 -9.17 5.91
CA ARG A 107 20.86 -10.45 5.97
C ARG A 107 20.99 -11.25 4.68
N ILE A 108 20.81 -10.63 3.52
CA ILE A 108 20.92 -11.36 2.25
C ILE A 108 22.36 -11.80 1.99
N ASP A 109 23.36 -10.99 2.34
CA ASP A 109 24.77 -11.37 2.24
C ASP A 109 25.08 -12.57 3.16
N TYR A 110 24.60 -12.55 4.40
CA TYR A 110 24.74 -13.66 5.35
C TYR A 110 24.08 -14.94 4.82
N LEU A 111 22.82 -14.86 4.37
CA LEU A 111 22.07 -16.01 3.87
C LEU A 111 22.67 -16.57 2.58
N SER A 112 23.09 -15.71 1.66
CA SER A 112 23.77 -16.14 0.43
C SER A 112 25.05 -16.92 0.73
N LYS A 113 25.83 -16.48 1.74
CA LYS A 113 27.03 -17.20 2.19
C LYS A 113 26.68 -18.53 2.84
N LYS A 114 25.62 -18.57 3.67
CA LYS A 114 25.14 -19.81 4.30
C LYS A 114 24.67 -20.83 3.26
N GLU A 115 24.06 -20.36 2.18
CA GLU A 115 23.65 -21.14 1.00
C GLU A 115 24.83 -21.60 0.12
N GLY A 116 26.08 -21.25 0.46
CA GLY A 116 27.27 -21.65 -0.29
C GLY A 116 27.45 -20.91 -1.62
N ARG A 117 26.85 -19.72 -1.78
CA ARG A 117 26.97 -18.93 -3.02
C ARG A 117 28.27 -18.14 -3.05
N ASP A 118 28.89 -18.07 -4.22
CA ASP A 118 30.07 -17.23 -4.47
C ASP A 118 29.78 -15.73 -4.41
N SER A 119 28.52 -15.34 -4.65
CA SER A 119 28.07 -13.95 -4.63
C SER A 119 26.73 -13.79 -3.92
N SER A 120 26.52 -12.61 -3.33
CA SER A 120 25.22 -12.24 -2.74
C SER A 120 24.10 -12.24 -3.77
N ARG A 121 22.91 -12.71 -3.37
CA ARG A 121 21.69 -12.67 -4.20
C ARG A 121 21.21 -11.24 -4.48
N LEU A 122 21.56 -10.27 -3.63
CA LEU A 122 21.26 -8.86 -3.86
C LEU A 122 22.45 -8.17 -4.56
N PRO A 123 22.30 -7.61 -5.77
CA PRO A 123 23.40 -6.90 -6.44
C PRO A 123 23.82 -5.63 -5.69
N ARG A 124 25.08 -5.19 -5.83
CA ARG A 124 25.57 -3.94 -5.22
C ARG A 124 25.50 -2.79 -6.21
N PHE A 125 25.12 -1.60 -5.73
CA PHE A 125 25.31 -0.38 -6.50
C PHE A 125 26.77 0.07 -6.42
N THR A 126 27.28 0.66 -7.50
CA THR A 126 28.52 1.44 -7.41
C THR A 126 28.28 2.77 -6.72
N LYS A 127 29.34 3.50 -6.36
CA LYS A 127 29.21 4.84 -5.76
C LYS A 127 28.48 5.81 -6.69
N GLU A 128 28.76 5.70 -7.99
CA GLU A 128 28.15 6.51 -9.04
C GLU A 128 26.65 6.20 -9.15
N GLU A 129 26.26 4.93 -9.04
CA GLU A 129 24.86 4.53 -9.06
C GLU A 129 24.11 4.96 -7.80
N ILE A 130 24.73 4.89 -6.63
CA ILE A 130 24.15 5.41 -5.39
C ILE A 130 23.85 6.90 -5.53
N GLU A 131 24.80 7.69 -6.06
CA GLU A 131 24.60 9.11 -6.31
C GLU A 131 23.54 9.38 -7.39
N GLU A 132 23.53 8.58 -8.46
CA GLU A 132 22.55 8.72 -9.55
C GLU A 132 21.12 8.48 -9.04
N ILE A 133 20.91 7.47 -8.19
CA ILE A 133 19.60 7.07 -7.65
C ILE A 133 19.14 7.99 -6.51
N ARG A 134 20.04 8.44 -5.64
CA ARG A 134 19.66 9.23 -4.47
C ARG A 134 19.00 10.55 -4.87
N GLY A 135 17.81 10.81 -4.34
CA GLY A 135 17.01 12.00 -4.63
C GLY A 135 16.41 12.00 -6.03
N SER A 136 16.28 10.84 -6.69
CA SER A 136 15.72 10.75 -8.05
C SER A 136 14.18 10.77 -8.11
N SER A 137 13.51 11.41 -7.16
CA SER A 137 12.04 11.48 -7.13
C SER A 137 11.58 12.77 -6.44
N ASP A 138 10.71 13.54 -7.08
CA ASP A 138 10.19 14.80 -6.54
C ASP A 138 9.11 14.59 -5.46
N ILE A 139 8.43 13.45 -5.51
CA ILE A 139 7.28 13.07 -4.68
C ILE A 139 7.47 11.60 -4.26
N PHE A 140 6.95 11.21 -3.09
CA PHE A 140 6.79 9.82 -2.71
C PHE A 140 5.40 9.34 -3.19
N GLY A 141 5.34 8.55 -4.25
CA GLY A 141 4.08 7.91 -4.66
C GLY A 141 3.82 6.69 -3.79
N LEU A 142 2.62 6.58 -3.21
CA LEU A 142 2.23 5.48 -2.34
C LEU A 142 0.97 4.77 -2.85
N ASN A 143 1.09 3.45 -3.04
CA ASN A 143 -0.05 2.55 -3.16
C ASN A 143 -0.24 1.85 -1.82
N HIS A 144 -1.36 2.08 -1.15
CA HIS A 144 -1.66 1.47 0.14
C HIS A 144 -3.09 0.93 0.19
N TYR A 145 -3.21 -0.34 0.56
CA TYR A 145 -4.49 -1.08 0.51
C TYR A 145 -4.87 -1.73 1.83
N THR A 146 -3.89 -2.32 2.54
CA THR A 146 -4.11 -3.15 3.73
C THR A 146 -2.88 -3.13 4.63
N SER A 147 -3.00 -3.80 5.77
CA SER A 147 -1.91 -4.09 6.70
C SER A 147 -1.67 -5.59 6.82
N ALA A 148 -0.60 -5.97 7.53
CA ALA A 148 -0.32 -7.37 7.90
C ALA A 148 0.15 -7.45 9.36
N VAL A 149 -0.11 -8.58 10.00
CA VAL A 149 0.47 -8.98 11.28
C VAL A 149 1.78 -9.72 11.01
N VAL A 150 2.80 -9.44 11.83
CA VAL A 150 4.16 -9.95 11.65
C VAL A 150 4.64 -10.61 12.93
N SER A 151 5.20 -11.82 12.80
CA SER A 151 5.98 -12.46 13.87
C SER A 151 7.40 -12.74 13.41
N ASN A 152 8.33 -12.72 14.37
CA ASN A 152 9.72 -13.10 14.10
C ASN A 152 9.82 -14.61 13.82
N PHE A 153 10.41 -14.98 12.69
CA PHE A 153 10.57 -16.39 12.33
C PHE A 153 11.75 -16.59 11.36
N ASP A 154 12.76 -17.35 11.79
CA ASP A 154 13.95 -17.69 10.99
C ASP A 154 14.07 -19.21 10.74
N GLY A 155 12.97 -19.96 10.88
CA GLY A 155 12.93 -21.42 10.78
C GLY A 155 12.68 -22.00 9.38
N TYR A 156 12.89 -21.23 8.32
CA TYR A 156 12.68 -21.66 6.93
C TYR A 156 13.69 -22.71 6.47
N GLU A 157 13.25 -23.60 5.58
CA GLU A 157 14.19 -24.51 4.91
C GLU A 157 15.12 -23.74 3.95
N GLU A 158 16.29 -24.32 3.64
CA GLU A 158 17.26 -23.68 2.74
C GLU A 158 16.77 -23.58 1.29
N THR A 159 15.84 -24.46 0.92
CA THR A 159 15.19 -24.55 -0.40
C THR A 159 14.10 -23.48 -0.60
N GLU A 160 13.57 -22.88 0.47
CA GLU A 160 12.44 -21.95 0.43
C GLU A 160 12.85 -20.48 0.18
N LEU A 161 13.58 -20.22 -0.91
CA LEU A 161 14.06 -18.87 -1.20
C LEU A 161 12.90 -17.89 -1.42
N SER A 162 12.85 -16.82 -0.63
CA SER A 162 11.93 -15.70 -0.81
C SER A 162 12.41 -14.47 -0.04
N TRP A 163 11.92 -13.30 -0.46
CA TRP A 163 12.21 -12.05 0.26
C TRP A 163 11.60 -12.03 1.67
N VAL A 164 10.51 -12.78 1.91
CA VAL A 164 9.90 -12.94 3.24
C VAL A 164 10.78 -13.79 4.15
N ARG A 165 11.33 -14.90 3.63
CA ARG A 165 12.36 -15.70 4.32
C ARG A 165 13.58 -14.85 4.65
N ASP A 166 14.06 -14.07 3.68
CA ASP A 166 15.25 -13.24 3.91
C ASP A 166 14.99 -12.15 4.95
N ALA A 167 13.76 -11.64 5.01
CA ALA A 167 13.29 -10.78 6.09
C ALA A 167 13.14 -11.51 7.42
N GLY A 168 13.08 -12.84 7.48
CA GLY A 168 13.01 -13.61 8.73
C GLY A 168 11.72 -13.36 9.51
N VAL A 169 10.58 -13.40 8.82
CA VAL A 169 9.27 -13.14 9.44
C VAL A 169 8.19 -14.05 8.86
N THR A 170 7.15 -14.32 9.64
CA THR A 170 5.88 -14.81 9.11
C THR A 170 4.89 -13.65 8.98
N LEU A 171 4.12 -13.64 7.90
CA LEU A 171 3.05 -12.68 7.66
C LEU A 171 1.68 -13.35 7.76
N SER A 172 0.77 -12.70 8.46
CA SER A 172 -0.62 -13.14 8.59
C SER A 172 -1.57 -11.94 8.64
N ASP A 173 -2.86 -12.23 8.68
CA ASP A 173 -3.89 -11.24 9.01
C ASP A 173 -4.35 -11.43 10.46
N ASP A 174 -4.83 -10.35 11.09
CA ASP A 174 -5.61 -10.48 12.31
C ASP A 174 -7.02 -11.00 11.96
N PRO A 175 -7.49 -12.11 12.56
CA PRO A 175 -8.83 -12.64 12.29
C PRO A 175 -9.97 -11.67 12.62
N SER A 176 -9.74 -10.68 13.50
CA SER A 176 -10.72 -9.65 13.86
C SER A 176 -10.87 -8.56 12.81
N TRP A 177 -9.92 -8.43 11.87
CA TRP A 177 -10.00 -7.43 10.82
C TRP A 177 -11.13 -7.74 9.84
N ALA A 178 -11.99 -6.74 9.61
CA ALA A 178 -13.09 -6.85 8.68
C ALA A 178 -12.56 -7.13 7.26
N SER A 179 -13.23 -8.03 6.56
CA SER A 179 -13.10 -8.18 5.11
C SER A 179 -14.43 -7.69 4.54
N GLY A 180 -14.41 -6.74 3.61
CA GLY A 180 -15.63 -6.30 2.93
C GLY A 180 -16.22 -7.45 2.10
N ASN A 181 -16.92 -7.16 1.01
CA ASN A 181 -17.35 -8.20 0.08
C ASN A 181 -16.21 -8.59 -0.89
N THR A 182 -15.06 -8.94 -0.33
CA THR A 182 -13.78 -9.24 -1.02
C THR A 182 -13.05 -10.41 -0.38
N THR A 183 -12.27 -11.12 -1.19
CA THR A 183 -11.33 -12.16 -0.74
C THR A 183 -9.87 -11.71 -0.77
N MET A 184 -9.60 -10.50 -1.26
CA MET A 184 -8.24 -10.01 -1.53
C MET A 184 -7.58 -9.42 -0.29
N PHE A 185 -8.27 -8.52 0.42
CA PHE A 185 -7.66 -7.68 1.46
C PHE A 185 -8.56 -7.53 2.69
N LYS A 186 -7.90 -7.27 3.82
CA LYS A 186 -8.53 -6.81 5.05
C LYS A 186 -8.66 -5.29 5.05
N MET A 187 -9.67 -4.77 5.75
CA MET A 187 -9.90 -3.34 5.93
C MET A 187 -9.21 -2.89 7.23
N VAL A 188 -8.05 -2.26 7.11
CA VAL A 188 -7.23 -1.84 8.25
C VAL A 188 -6.86 -0.35 8.10
N PRO A 189 -7.84 0.56 8.28
CA PRO A 189 -7.69 1.97 7.92
C PRO A 189 -6.63 2.70 8.76
N GLU A 190 -6.39 2.29 10.01
CA GLU A 190 -5.32 2.81 10.86
C GLU A 190 -3.93 2.58 10.25
N GLY A 191 -3.79 1.55 9.41
CA GLY A 191 -2.59 1.26 8.64
C GLY A 191 -2.19 2.41 7.71
N MET A 192 -3.16 3.13 7.13
CA MET A 192 -2.90 4.30 6.27
C MET A 192 -2.16 5.39 7.05
N LYS A 193 -2.61 5.67 8.28
CA LYS A 193 -1.92 6.62 9.15
C LYS A 193 -0.53 6.09 9.54
N GLY A 194 -0.44 4.82 9.89
CA GLY A 194 0.81 4.17 10.28
C GLY A 194 1.90 4.23 9.21
N ILE A 195 1.57 3.91 7.95
CA ILE A 195 2.55 3.94 6.86
C ILE A 195 2.99 5.37 6.52
N LEU A 196 2.06 6.34 6.57
CA LEU A 196 2.40 7.75 6.37
C LEU A 196 3.32 8.27 7.48
N ASP A 197 3.08 7.86 8.73
CA ASP A 197 3.95 8.18 9.85
C ASP A 197 5.36 7.58 9.68
N TYR A 198 5.42 6.33 9.22
CA TYR A 198 6.68 5.65 8.90
C TYR A 198 7.46 6.41 7.82
N ILE A 199 6.83 6.72 6.69
CA ILE A 199 7.45 7.46 5.58
C ILE A 199 7.96 8.83 6.06
N ARG A 200 7.16 9.54 6.86
CA ARG A 200 7.54 10.83 7.44
C ARG A 200 8.82 10.72 8.27
N ILE A 201 8.90 9.74 9.16
CA ILE A 201 10.03 9.56 10.07
C ILE A 201 11.27 9.11 9.31
N MET A 202 11.12 8.13 8.41
CA MET A 202 12.25 7.49 7.73
C MET A 202 12.87 8.35 6.63
N TYR A 203 12.05 9.19 5.98
CA TYR A 203 12.45 9.90 4.75
C TYR A 203 12.31 11.42 4.86
N ASN A 204 12.28 11.94 6.09
CA ASN A 204 12.26 13.38 6.37
C ASN A 204 11.03 14.12 5.79
N ASN A 205 9.84 13.53 5.97
CA ASN A 205 8.54 14.09 5.57
C ASN A 205 8.46 14.57 4.11
N PRO A 206 8.77 13.72 3.12
CA PRO A 206 8.68 14.10 1.72
C PRO A 206 7.22 14.38 1.33
N PRO A 207 6.94 15.14 0.27
CA PRO A 207 5.61 15.22 -0.30
C PRO A 207 5.12 13.82 -0.70
N VAL A 208 3.96 13.39 -0.20
CA VAL A 208 3.39 12.06 -0.47
C VAL A 208 2.13 12.22 -1.33
N PHE A 209 2.07 11.49 -2.44
CA PHE A 209 0.87 11.37 -3.25
C PHE A 209 0.36 9.93 -3.14
N ILE A 210 -0.85 9.74 -2.63
CA ILE A 210 -1.49 8.41 -2.61
C ILE A 210 -1.93 8.10 -4.04
N THR A 211 -1.15 7.32 -4.76
CA THR A 211 -1.42 6.98 -6.16
C THR A 211 -2.46 5.90 -6.30
N GLU A 212 -2.59 5.02 -5.30
CA GLU A 212 -3.68 4.05 -5.25
C GLU A 212 -4.12 3.75 -3.81
N ASN A 213 -5.43 3.67 -3.65
CA ASN A 213 -6.10 3.13 -2.46
C ASN A 213 -7.51 2.70 -2.88
N GLY A 214 -7.98 1.54 -2.43
CA GLY A 214 -9.29 1.03 -2.81
C GLY A 214 -9.55 -0.37 -2.29
N ILE A 215 -10.75 -0.89 -2.56
CA ILE A 215 -11.13 -2.26 -2.21
C ILE A 215 -11.96 -2.87 -3.34
N SER A 216 -11.74 -4.15 -3.61
CA SER A 216 -12.63 -4.88 -4.49
C SER A 216 -13.95 -5.14 -3.79
N SER A 217 -15.04 -5.24 -4.55
CA SER A 217 -16.34 -5.59 -3.99
C SER A 217 -17.23 -6.19 -5.06
N ASN A 218 -17.83 -7.32 -4.71
CA ASN A 218 -18.79 -8.06 -5.52
C ASN A 218 -20.24 -7.66 -5.24
N SER A 219 -20.48 -6.56 -4.52
CA SER A 219 -21.81 -6.03 -4.20
C SER A 219 -22.53 -5.35 -5.38
N GLY A 220 -21.94 -5.36 -6.58
CA GLY A 220 -22.54 -4.77 -7.78
C GLY A 220 -22.54 -3.24 -7.77
N LEU A 221 -23.70 -2.62 -7.99
CA LEU A 221 -23.87 -1.15 -8.01
C LEU A 221 -24.06 -0.55 -6.61
N GLU A 222 -24.58 -1.34 -5.65
CA GLU A 222 -24.86 -0.93 -4.27
C GLU A 222 -23.68 -1.33 -3.36
N ASP A 223 -22.56 -0.66 -3.55
CA ASP A 223 -21.26 -1.00 -2.98
C ASP A 223 -20.95 -0.26 -1.67
N ASP A 224 -21.84 -0.38 -0.69
CA ASP A 224 -21.71 0.25 0.63
C ASP A 224 -20.44 -0.16 1.40
N ASP A 225 -19.95 -1.38 1.19
CA ASP A 225 -18.70 -1.85 1.75
C ASP A 225 -17.48 -1.08 1.21
N ARG A 226 -17.52 -0.71 -0.09
CA ARG A 226 -16.51 0.16 -0.70
C ARG A 226 -16.60 1.59 -0.15
N ILE A 227 -17.81 2.11 0.07
CA ILE A 227 -18.00 3.43 0.70
C ILE A 227 -17.41 3.45 2.11
N LYS A 228 -17.68 2.41 2.90
CA LYS A 228 -17.09 2.26 4.24
C LYS A 228 -15.57 2.28 4.20
N TYR A 229 -14.96 1.47 3.33
CA TYR A 229 -13.51 1.44 3.15
C TYR A 229 -12.95 2.84 2.89
N TYR A 230 -13.49 3.54 1.88
CA TYR A 230 -13.00 4.87 1.52
C TYR A 230 -13.19 5.87 2.65
N SER A 231 -14.35 5.87 3.32
CA SER A 231 -14.61 6.75 4.45
C SER A 231 -13.58 6.58 5.56
N ASP A 232 -13.30 5.33 5.97
CA ASP A 232 -12.40 5.06 7.09
C ASP A 232 -10.92 5.34 6.73
N TYR A 233 -10.49 4.99 5.51
CA TYR A 233 -9.12 5.25 5.03
C TYR A 233 -8.87 6.75 4.82
N LEU A 234 -9.83 7.49 4.24
CA LEU A 234 -9.72 8.94 4.07
C LEU A 234 -9.71 9.66 5.42
N PHE A 235 -10.46 9.16 6.41
CA PHE A 235 -10.43 9.70 7.77
C PHE A 235 -9.04 9.52 8.40
N ASN A 236 -8.44 8.33 8.28
CA ASN A 236 -7.10 8.06 8.78
C ASN A 236 -6.00 8.84 8.03
N LEU A 237 -6.16 9.04 6.72
CA LEU A 237 -5.32 9.94 5.94
C LEU A 237 -5.42 11.38 6.47
N LEU A 238 -6.64 11.85 6.75
CA LEU A 238 -6.86 13.18 7.33
C LEU A 238 -6.22 13.31 8.72
N LEU A 239 -6.24 12.27 9.55
CA LEU A 239 -5.53 12.24 10.83
C LEU A 239 -4.02 12.31 10.65
N ALA A 240 -3.44 11.64 9.65
CA ALA A 240 -2.01 11.76 9.34
C ALA A 240 -1.64 13.18 8.86
N TYR A 241 -2.45 13.75 7.98
CA TYR A 241 -2.22 15.06 7.37
C TYR A 241 -2.47 16.24 8.34
N ARG A 242 -3.62 16.26 9.03
CA ARG A 242 -4.05 17.36 9.91
C ARG A 242 -3.80 17.11 11.39
N GLY A 243 -3.57 15.86 11.83
CA GLY A 243 -3.28 15.55 13.22
C GLY A 243 -1.90 16.01 13.68
N ASN A 244 -1.39 15.42 14.75
CA ASN A 244 -0.14 15.84 15.37
C ASN A 244 1.09 15.56 14.49
N ASN A 245 1.02 14.55 13.63
CA ASN A 245 2.17 14.08 12.86
C ASN A 245 2.45 14.94 11.62
N LYS A 246 1.45 15.66 11.09
CA LYS A 246 1.59 16.60 9.96
C LYS A 246 2.31 15.99 8.75
N CYS A 247 1.94 14.76 8.39
CA CYS A 247 2.47 14.10 7.21
C CYS A 247 2.14 14.93 5.95
N ASN A 248 3.13 15.16 5.09
CA ASN A 248 3.00 16.04 3.93
C ASN A 248 2.26 15.36 2.76
N VAL A 249 0.98 15.04 2.95
CA VAL A 249 0.14 14.45 1.90
C VAL A 249 -0.34 15.54 0.95
N ILE A 250 -0.04 15.39 -0.34
CA ILE A 250 -0.31 16.40 -1.38
C ILE A 250 -1.38 15.96 -2.40
N GLY A 251 -1.78 14.70 -2.40
CA GLY A 251 -2.77 14.19 -3.34
C GLY A 251 -3.23 12.76 -3.05
N TYR A 252 -4.35 12.40 -3.67
CA TYR A 252 -4.98 11.09 -3.53
C TYR A 252 -5.73 10.72 -4.81
N THR A 253 -5.54 9.50 -5.29
CA THR A 253 -6.32 8.89 -6.37
C THR A 253 -6.88 7.54 -5.94
N ALA A 254 -8.18 7.37 -6.13
CA ALA A 254 -8.89 6.13 -5.86
C ALA A 254 -8.53 5.07 -6.90
N TRP A 255 -8.26 3.85 -6.44
CA TRP A 255 -8.19 2.66 -7.30
C TRP A 255 -9.53 1.92 -7.28
N SER A 256 -10.32 1.94 -8.36
CA SER A 256 -10.05 2.54 -9.67
C SER A 256 -11.25 3.34 -10.17
N ILE A 257 -11.06 4.11 -11.24
CA ILE A 257 -12.17 4.86 -11.86
C ILE A 257 -13.24 3.91 -12.43
N ILE A 258 -12.85 2.81 -13.06
CA ILE A 258 -13.74 1.82 -13.69
C ILE A 258 -13.27 0.41 -13.34
N ASP A 259 -14.20 -0.55 -13.29
CA ASP A 259 -13.82 -1.96 -13.25
C ASP A 259 -12.91 -2.28 -14.44
N ASN A 260 -11.84 -3.04 -14.20
CA ASN A 260 -10.82 -3.35 -15.19
C ASN A 260 -10.40 -4.83 -15.07
N PHE A 261 -9.35 -5.21 -15.80
CA PHE A 261 -8.74 -6.54 -15.69
C PHE A 261 -7.77 -6.56 -14.51
N GLU A 262 -8.12 -7.26 -13.44
CA GLU A 262 -7.37 -7.35 -12.19
C GLU A 262 -6.35 -8.49 -12.23
N TRP A 263 -5.39 -8.37 -13.17
CA TRP A 263 -4.22 -9.26 -13.26
C TRP A 263 -4.58 -10.75 -13.26
N SER A 264 -4.01 -11.54 -12.34
CA SER A 264 -4.27 -12.98 -12.20
C SER A 264 -5.70 -13.32 -11.76
N ARG A 265 -6.49 -12.34 -11.27
CA ARG A 265 -7.90 -12.50 -10.93
C ARG A 265 -8.83 -12.26 -12.11
N GLY A 266 -8.33 -11.75 -13.23
CA GLY A 266 -9.16 -11.44 -14.38
C GLY A 266 -10.25 -10.43 -14.02
N TYR A 267 -11.52 -10.74 -14.28
CA TYR A 267 -12.66 -9.84 -14.03
C TYR A 267 -13.50 -10.22 -12.80
N THR A 268 -13.00 -11.12 -11.94
CA THR A 268 -13.74 -11.60 -10.76
C THR A 268 -13.64 -10.66 -9.56
N GLU A 269 -12.64 -9.80 -9.53
CA GLU A 269 -12.44 -8.78 -8.51
C GLU A 269 -12.65 -7.41 -9.15
N ARG A 270 -13.53 -6.59 -8.56
CA ARG A 270 -13.97 -5.32 -9.15
C ARG A 270 -13.60 -4.17 -8.23
N PHE A 271 -12.69 -3.29 -8.64
CA PHE A 271 -12.25 -2.12 -7.85
C PHE A 271 -12.92 -0.80 -8.26
N GLY A 272 -13.59 -0.77 -9.41
CA GLY A 272 -14.05 0.48 -10.01
C GLY A 272 -15.11 1.20 -9.20
N LEU A 273 -15.06 2.53 -9.20
CA LEU A 273 -16.18 3.39 -8.82
C LEU A 273 -17.34 3.27 -9.84
N TYR A 274 -17.02 2.89 -11.08
CA TYR A 274 -17.99 2.57 -12.12
C TYR A 274 -17.91 1.09 -12.50
N TRP A 275 -19.06 0.43 -12.53
CA TRP A 275 -19.20 -0.93 -12.98
C TRP A 275 -19.08 -1.02 -14.50
N VAL A 276 -18.41 -2.04 -15.02
CA VAL A 276 -18.28 -2.29 -16.46
C VAL A 276 -18.92 -3.63 -16.83
N ASP A 277 -19.76 -3.62 -17.86
CA ASP A 277 -20.24 -4.84 -18.48
C ASP A 277 -19.17 -5.39 -19.43
N PHE A 278 -18.53 -6.50 -19.04
CA PHE A 278 -17.52 -7.15 -19.89
C PHE A 278 -18.12 -8.13 -20.91
N ASN A 279 -19.41 -8.44 -20.80
CA ASN A 279 -20.11 -9.31 -21.75
C ASN A 279 -20.69 -8.49 -22.92
N ASP A 280 -21.05 -7.23 -22.70
CA ASP A 280 -21.46 -6.31 -23.76
C ASP A 280 -20.22 -5.74 -24.50
N PRO A 281 -20.07 -5.96 -25.83
CA PRO A 281 -18.97 -5.41 -26.64
C PRO A 281 -18.79 -3.89 -26.53
N ALA A 282 -19.85 -3.13 -26.25
CA ALA A 282 -19.79 -1.68 -26.08
C ALA A 282 -19.11 -1.25 -24.75
N ARG A 283 -18.92 -2.19 -23.80
CA ARG A 283 -18.36 -1.95 -22.47
C ARG A 283 -18.99 -0.74 -21.77
N PRO A 284 -20.33 -0.71 -21.60
CA PRO A 284 -20.99 0.38 -20.90
C PRO A 284 -20.49 0.49 -19.46
N ARG A 285 -20.28 1.74 -19.00
CA ARG A 285 -19.92 2.06 -17.62
C ARG A 285 -21.19 2.48 -16.88
N ARG A 286 -21.45 1.90 -15.72
CA ARG A 286 -22.58 2.25 -14.85
C ARG A 286 -22.06 2.77 -13.52
N LYS A 287 -22.57 3.91 -13.08
CA LYS A 287 -22.17 4.56 -11.83
C LYS A 287 -22.56 3.67 -10.64
N LYS A 288 -21.61 3.32 -9.76
CA LYS A 288 -21.90 2.69 -8.46
C LYS A 288 -22.17 3.76 -7.39
N LYS A 289 -22.69 3.35 -6.24
CA LYS A 289 -22.95 4.27 -5.12
C LYS A 289 -21.68 4.97 -4.64
N SER A 290 -20.55 4.26 -4.62
CA SER A 290 -19.22 4.84 -4.29
C SER A 290 -18.77 5.96 -5.22
N ALA A 291 -19.20 5.99 -6.50
CA ALA A 291 -18.92 7.11 -7.39
C ALA A 291 -19.67 8.38 -6.97
N GLU A 292 -20.90 8.26 -6.46
CA GLU A 292 -21.63 9.41 -5.91
C GLU A 292 -20.96 9.89 -4.62
N TYR A 293 -20.53 8.98 -3.74
CA TYR A 293 -19.73 9.31 -2.56
C TYR A 293 -18.48 10.13 -2.91
N PHE A 294 -17.72 9.71 -3.93
CA PHE A 294 -16.55 10.47 -4.39
C PHE A 294 -16.91 11.82 -5.01
N LYS A 295 -18.01 11.90 -5.75
CA LYS A 295 -18.51 13.18 -6.28
C LYS A 295 -18.81 14.15 -5.14
N ASP A 296 -19.47 13.69 -4.08
CA ASP A 296 -19.76 14.51 -2.90
C ASP A 296 -18.50 14.92 -2.15
N LEU A 297 -17.57 13.99 -1.93
CA LEU A 297 -16.26 14.27 -1.35
C LEU A 297 -15.51 15.36 -2.12
N LEU A 298 -15.46 15.24 -3.46
CA LEU A 298 -14.74 16.17 -4.32
C LEU A 298 -15.42 17.55 -4.38
N THR A 299 -16.75 17.57 -4.39
CA THR A 299 -17.54 18.81 -4.45
C THR A 299 -17.50 19.57 -3.13
N THR A 300 -17.68 18.88 -2.01
CA THR A 300 -17.76 19.49 -0.68
C THR A 300 -16.40 19.69 -0.04
N ARG A 301 -15.37 18.97 -0.51
CA ARG A 301 -14.02 18.90 0.09
C ARG A 301 -14.03 18.42 1.54
N LEU A 302 -15.07 17.68 1.92
CA LEU A 302 -15.27 17.07 3.23
C LEU A 302 -15.54 15.58 3.05
N ILE A 303 -15.09 14.76 3.99
CA ILE A 303 -15.46 13.34 4.03
C ILE A 303 -16.98 13.28 4.29
N PRO A 304 -17.81 12.77 3.36
CA PRO A 304 -19.24 12.70 3.56
C PRO A 304 -19.57 11.83 4.77
N ILE A 305 -20.52 12.28 5.60
CA ILE A 305 -21.05 11.46 6.70
C ILE A 305 -21.90 10.36 6.07
N VAL A 306 -21.47 9.12 6.24
CA VAL A 306 -22.24 7.95 5.81
C VAL A 306 -23.05 7.51 7.03
N PRO A 307 -24.39 7.66 7.04
CA PRO A 307 -25.18 7.11 8.11
C PRO A 307 -25.13 5.59 8.02
N PHE A 308 -24.30 4.97 8.85
CA PHE A 308 -24.23 3.52 8.92
C PHE A 308 -25.50 3.01 9.61
N VAL A 309 -26.42 2.42 8.85
CA VAL A 309 -27.36 1.44 9.41
C VAL A 309 -26.51 0.24 9.80
N VAL A 310 -26.17 0.15 11.08
CA VAL A 310 -25.54 -1.05 11.64
C VAL A 310 -26.56 -2.18 11.49
N LYS A 311 -26.38 -3.08 10.52
CA LYS A 311 -27.06 -4.38 10.58
C LYS A 311 -26.62 -5.03 11.90
N GLU A 312 -27.57 -5.46 12.72
CA GLU A 312 -27.37 -5.98 14.09
C GLU A 312 -26.27 -7.05 14.21
N ASP A 313 -25.93 -7.73 13.12
CA ASP A 313 -24.91 -8.79 13.10
C ASP A 313 -23.44 -8.29 12.97
N TYR A 314 -23.20 -6.99 12.79
CA TYR A 314 -21.85 -6.43 12.60
C TYR A 314 -21.16 -5.97 13.90
N HIS A 315 -21.59 -6.46 15.06
CA HIS A 315 -20.88 -6.20 16.30
C HIS A 315 -19.47 -6.82 16.25
N LEU A 316 -18.46 -5.94 16.21
CA LEU A 316 -17.13 -6.21 16.74
C LEU A 316 -17.32 -6.91 18.10
N LYS A 317 -16.90 -8.16 18.21
CA LYS A 317 -16.82 -8.89 19.49
C LYS A 317 -15.69 -8.32 20.35
N ASN A 318 -15.75 -7.04 20.68
CA ASN A 318 -15.02 -6.45 21.79
C ASN A 318 -16.05 -5.87 22.75
N LYS A 319 -16.53 -6.74 23.65
CA LYS A 319 -17.22 -6.32 24.87
C LYS A 319 -16.19 -5.69 25.81
N THR A 320 -15.83 -4.45 25.53
CA THR A 320 -15.26 -3.55 26.54
C THR A 320 -16.00 -2.23 26.42
N ASP A 321 -16.91 -2.01 27.36
CA ASP A 321 -17.64 -0.77 27.57
C ASP A 321 -16.66 0.41 27.76
N HIS A 322 -16.34 1.10 26.68
CA HIS A 322 -15.80 2.44 26.74
C HIS A 322 -16.93 3.42 26.44
N LYS A 323 -17.68 3.78 27.50
CA LYS A 323 -18.49 5.01 27.51
C LYS A 323 -17.55 6.21 27.45
N ASN A 324 -17.06 6.51 26.25
CA ASN A 324 -16.38 7.78 25.98
C ASN A 324 -17.46 8.84 25.75
N GLU A 325 -17.82 9.55 26.81
CA GLU A 325 -18.57 10.81 26.66
C GLU A 325 -17.71 11.81 25.88
N ILE A 326 -18.28 12.35 24.80
CA ILE A 326 -17.61 13.36 23.97
C ILE A 326 -17.55 14.68 24.75
N ASP A 327 -16.34 15.14 25.08
CA ASP A 327 -16.12 16.46 25.67
C ASP A 327 -16.42 17.57 24.64
N THR A 328 -17.60 18.19 24.79
CA THR A 328 -18.12 19.21 23.87
C THR A 328 -17.54 20.61 24.09
N THR A 329 -16.70 20.81 25.12
CA THR A 329 -16.17 22.13 25.49
C THR A 329 -15.17 22.68 24.49
N LYS A 330 -14.51 21.83 23.70
CA LYS A 330 -13.48 22.20 22.71
C LYS A 330 -13.99 22.29 21.26
N MET A 331 -15.30 22.13 21.04
CA MET A 331 -15.88 22.10 19.70
C MET A 331 -16.23 23.49 19.19
N SER A 332 -15.91 23.76 17.92
CA SER A 332 -16.44 24.93 17.19
C SER A 332 -17.96 24.84 17.05
N GLU A 333 -18.64 25.97 16.85
CA GLU A 333 -20.09 26.01 16.64
C GLU A 333 -20.55 25.13 15.46
N LYS A 334 -19.76 25.08 14.39
CA LYS A 334 -20.02 24.20 13.25
C LYS A 334 -19.97 22.72 13.63
N GLN A 335 -19.01 22.32 14.48
CA GLN A 335 -18.90 20.94 14.96
C GLN A 335 -20.03 20.60 15.94
N LYS A 336 -20.43 21.54 16.80
CA LYS A 336 -21.56 21.36 17.71
C LYS A 336 -22.86 21.15 16.94
N LYS A 337 -23.08 21.94 15.88
CA LYS A 337 -24.23 21.81 14.98
C LYS A 337 -24.28 20.44 14.29
N LEU A 338 -23.14 19.97 13.76
CA LEU A 338 -23.04 18.64 13.16
C LEU A 338 -23.30 17.52 14.17
N LEU A 339 -22.83 17.67 15.42
CA LEU A 339 -23.09 16.70 16.48
C LEU A 339 -24.56 16.67 16.89
N GLU A 340 -25.25 17.81 16.89
CA GLU A 340 -26.70 17.85 17.12
C GLU A 340 -27.50 17.25 15.95
N GLU A 341 -27.14 17.54 14.71
CA GLU A 341 -27.73 16.93 13.52
C GLU A 341 -27.55 15.40 13.55
N TYR A 342 -26.37 14.93 13.95
CA TYR A 342 -26.09 13.52 14.16
C TYR A 342 -26.94 12.91 15.29
N LYS A 343 -27.06 13.57 16.45
CA LYS A 343 -27.90 13.09 17.56
C LYS A 343 -29.38 13.01 17.20
N LYS A 344 -29.89 13.98 16.44
CA LYS A 344 -31.28 13.97 15.92
C LYS A 344 -31.50 12.82 14.95
N TYR A 345 -30.54 12.61 14.04
CA TYR A 345 -30.57 11.48 13.10
C TYR A 345 -30.58 10.13 13.82
N VAL A 346 -29.75 9.95 14.85
CA VAL A 346 -29.64 8.69 15.60
C VAL A 346 -30.87 8.40 16.46
N ASN A 347 -31.54 9.43 17.00
CA ASN A 347 -32.64 9.26 17.94
C ASN A 347 -34.03 9.24 17.31
N GLY A 348 -34.15 9.27 15.97
CA GLY A 348 -35.36 8.96 15.22
C GLY A 348 -36.65 9.63 15.73
N ASN A 349 -36.83 10.90 15.40
CA ASN A 349 -38.15 11.48 15.20
C ASN A 349 -38.07 12.36 13.93
N ASP A 350 -38.77 11.86 12.90
CA ASP A 350 -38.84 12.24 11.47
C ASP A 350 -37.76 11.66 10.54
#